data_AF-A0A2P4TAD0-F1
#
_entry.id   AF-A0A2P4TAD0-F1
#
_cell.length_a   1.000
_cell.length_b   1.000
_cell.length_c   1.000
_cell.angle_alpha   90.00
_cell.angle_beta   90.00
_cell.angle_gamma   90.00
#
_symmetry.space_group_name_H-M   'P 1'
#
loop_
_entity.id
_entity.type
_entity.pdbx_description
1 polymer ?
#
loop_
_entity_poly.entity_id
_entity_poly.type
_entity_poly.pdbx_seq_one_letter_code
_entity_poly.pdbx_strand_id
1 'polypeptide(L)'
;MEALPSPLESARFIAGRSRDVSVDEEGARKVAESLFDKASEAAFGLSGWKALHELNPRAASEEAVSWVFLVDTLNFSFWSESAEQKCLVRYKGKAYSGYWALCAAVNRALDDGIPITSASYYATMTLDQVRQVFRSDTEVPMPLLEERHRVLNESGTVLLEKFGGSFLTCVKMSENSAQKLLRLVVENFPSYRDEAVFE
;
A
#
# COMPACT_ATOMS: atom_id res chain seq x y z
N MET A 1 10.43 27.11 8.09
CA MET A 1 10.54 26.09 7.02
C MET A 1 9.83 26.65 5.81
N GLU A 2 10.50 26.70 4.67
CA GLU A 2 9.81 26.99 3.40
C GLU A 2 8.77 25.89 3.15
N ALA A 3 7.60 26.29 2.64
CA ALA A 3 6.56 25.34 2.28
C ALA A 3 7.03 24.55 1.06
N LEU A 4 7.04 23.22 1.18
CA LEU A 4 7.30 22.35 0.03
C LEU A 4 6.17 22.52 -1.00
N PRO A 5 6.49 22.54 -2.31
CA PRO A 5 5.48 22.57 -3.35
C PRO A 5 4.58 21.33 -3.27
N SER A 6 3.30 21.50 -3.60
CA SER A 6 2.36 20.38 -3.71
C SER A 6 2.78 19.39 -4.80
N PRO A 7 2.31 18.13 -4.78
CA PRO A 7 2.60 17.16 -5.83
C PRO A 7 2.33 17.69 -7.25
N LEU A 8 1.26 18.49 -7.43
CA LEU A 8 0.93 19.11 -8.72
C LEU A 8 1.97 20.18 -9.14
N GLU A 9 2.40 21.02 -8.21
CA GLU A 9 3.38 22.07 -8.48
C GLU A 9 4.76 21.46 -8.78
N SER A 10 5.18 20.47 -7.99
CA SER A 10 6.41 19.71 -8.21
C SER A 10 6.38 18.98 -9.55
N ALA A 11 5.29 18.26 -9.86
CA ALA A 11 5.15 17.56 -11.14
C ALA A 11 5.22 18.52 -12.33
N ARG A 12 4.57 19.70 -12.25
CA ARG A 12 4.66 20.73 -13.30
C ARG A 12 6.08 21.26 -13.45
N PHE A 13 6.78 21.52 -12.35
CA PHE A 13 8.16 22.01 -12.36
C PHE A 13 9.12 21.00 -13.03
N ILE A 14 8.99 19.72 -12.68
CA ILE A 14 9.77 18.59 -13.19
C ILE A 14 9.49 18.40 -14.69
N ALA A 15 8.21 18.27 -15.06
CA ALA A 15 7.79 18.06 -16.45
C ALA A 15 8.27 19.19 -17.37
N GLY A 16 8.23 20.44 -16.91
CA GLY A 16 8.72 21.60 -17.66
C GLY A 16 10.25 21.65 -17.84
N ARG A 17 11.02 20.82 -17.13
CA ARG A 17 12.49 20.72 -17.22
C ARG A 17 12.98 19.39 -17.77
N SER A 18 12.07 18.44 -17.98
CA SER A 18 12.40 17.14 -18.54
C SER A 18 12.99 17.28 -19.95
N ARG A 19 14.05 16.54 -20.24
CA ARG A 19 14.73 16.52 -21.54
C ARG A 19 14.52 15.22 -22.31
N ASP A 20 14.52 14.11 -21.58
CA ASP A 20 14.53 12.76 -22.16
C ASP A 20 13.14 12.13 -22.21
N VAL A 21 12.19 12.63 -21.41
CA VAL A 21 10.80 12.15 -21.37
C VAL A 21 9.80 13.27 -21.56
N SER A 22 8.69 12.98 -22.23
CA SER A 22 7.59 13.93 -22.47
C SER A 22 6.25 13.27 -22.22
N VAL A 23 5.23 14.08 -21.94
CA VAL A 23 3.86 13.60 -21.75
C VAL A 23 3.18 13.52 -23.12
N ASP A 24 2.60 12.36 -23.45
CA ASP A 24 1.68 12.23 -24.57
C ASP A 24 0.30 12.75 -24.16
N GLU A 25 0.06 14.05 -24.43
CA GLU A 25 -1.19 14.73 -24.07
C GLU A 25 -2.43 14.07 -24.71
N GLU A 26 -2.30 13.58 -25.95
CA GLU A 26 -3.40 12.93 -26.64
C GLU A 26 -3.68 11.54 -26.06
N GLY A 27 -2.63 10.80 -25.70
CA GLY A 27 -2.74 9.55 -24.95
C GLY A 27 -3.38 9.75 -23.58
N ALA A 28 -2.95 10.78 -22.83
CA ALA A 28 -3.53 11.13 -21.54
C ALA A 28 -5.02 11.47 -21.65
N ARG A 29 -5.40 12.26 -22.67
CA ARG A 29 -6.80 12.58 -22.98
C ARG A 29 -7.64 11.34 -23.27
N LYS A 30 -7.16 10.44 -24.13
CA LYS A 30 -7.87 9.18 -24.45
C LYS A 30 -8.10 8.31 -23.22
N VAL A 31 -7.10 8.20 -22.33
CA VAL A 31 -7.24 7.46 -21.07
C VAL A 31 -8.27 8.14 -20.16
N ALA A 32 -8.22 9.46 -20.02
CA ALA A 32 -9.17 10.21 -19.22
C ALA A 32 -10.62 10.03 -19.73
N GLU A 33 -10.84 10.10 -21.05
CA GLU A 33 -12.14 9.85 -21.68
C GLU A 33 -12.61 8.41 -21.42
N SER A 34 -11.75 7.41 -21.59
CA SER A 34 -12.10 6.02 -21.30
C SER A 34 -12.41 5.76 -19.82
N LEU A 35 -11.81 6.52 -18.90
CA LEU A 35 -12.07 6.40 -17.47
C LEU A 35 -13.34 7.15 -17.06
N PHE A 36 -13.66 8.27 -17.72
CA PHE A 36 -14.85 9.07 -17.42
C PHE A 36 -16.13 8.23 -17.52
N ASP A 37 -16.28 7.48 -18.61
CA ASP A 37 -17.43 6.60 -18.81
C ASP A 37 -17.51 5.49 -17.77
N LYS A 38 -16.35 5.00 -17.33
CA LYS A 38 -16.25 3.87 -16.40
C LYS A 38 -16.32 4.26 -14.92
N ALA A 39 -16.00 5.51 -14.57
CA ALA A 39 -15.91 5.96 -13.19
C ALA A 39 -17.23 5.83 -12.43
N SER A 40 -18.36 5.84 -13.13
CA SER A 40 -19.70 5.66 -12.56
C SER A 40 -20.14 4.19 -12.50
N GLU A 41 -19.38 3.26 -13.06
CA GLU A 41 -19.71 1.84 -13.05
C GLU A 41 -19.55 1.26 -11.65
N ALA A 42 -20.41 0.29 -11.31
CA ALA A 42 -20.33 -0.42 -10.03
C ALA A 42 -18.96 -1.11 -9.80
N ALA A 43 -18.24 -1.42 -10.88
CA ALA A 43 -16.87 -1.96 -10.83
C ALA A 43 -15.87 -1.02 -10.14
N PHE A 44 -16.09 0.30 -10.20
CA PHE A 44 -15.28 1.32 -9.53
C PHE A 44 -15.77 1.64 -8.11
N GLY A 45 -16.88 1.02 -7.68
CA GLY A 45 -17.40 1.11 -6.32
C GLY A 45 -16.82 0.06 -5.37
N LEU A 46 -17.20 0.14 -4.09
CA LEU A 46 -16.77 -0.80 -3.06
C LEU A 46 -17.14 -2.26 -3.38
N SER A 47 -18.31 -2.50 -3.98
CA SER A 47 -18.75 -3.83 -4.40
C SER A 47 -17.84 -4.40 -5.50
N GLY A 48 -17.48 -3.57 -6.48
CA GLY A 48 -16.54 -3.90 -7.54
C GLY A 48 -15.15 -4.24 -7.00
N TRP A 49 -14.59 -3.40 -6.13
CA TRP A 49 -13.30 -3.67 -5.49
C TRP A 49 -13.29 -4.97 -4.68
N LYS A 50 -14.36 -5.25 -3.94
CA LYS A 50 -14.50 -6.53 -3.23
C LYS A 50 -14.54 -7.69 -4.21
N ALA A 51 -15.31 -7.59 -5.29
CA ALA A 51 -15.42 -8.65 -6.29
C ALA A 51 -14.14 -8.85 -7.12
N LEU A 52 -13.27 -7.84 -7.22
CA LEU A 52 -12.08 -7.84 -8.09
C LEU A 52 -11.12 -8.99 -7.80
N HIS A 53 -10.88 -9.32 -6.54
CA HIS A 53 -9.92 -10.36 -6.19
C HIS A 53 -10.25 -11.03 -4.86
N GLU A 54 -10.14 -12.37 -4.80
CA GLU A 54 -10.54 -13.22 -3.66
C GLU A 54 -9.82 -12.91 -2.33
N LEU A 55 -8.62 -12.33 -2.40
CA LEU A 55 -7.82 -11.99 -1.21
C LEU A 55 -8.28 -10.69 -0.52
N ASN A 56 -9.11 -9.87 -1.17
CA ASN A 56 -9.63 -8.65 -0.56
C ASN A 56 -10.59 -8.97 0.59
N PRO A 57 -10.63 -8.15 1.65
CA PRO A 57 -11.63 -8.23 2.71
C PRO A 57 -13.07 -8.23 2.16
N ARG A 58 -13.91 -9.15 2.63
CA ARG A 58 -15.31 -9.27 2.21
C ARG A 58 -16.23 -8.34 3.00
N ALA A 59 -15.97 -8.18 4.30
CA ALA A 59 -16.72 -7.30 5.19
C ALA A 59 -16.19 -5.86 5.10
N ALA A 60 -17.06 -4.89 5.40
CA ALA A 60 -16.65 -3.50 5.65
C ALA A 60 -16.56 -3.31 7.17
N SER A 61 -15.49 -3.82 7.78
CA SER A 61 -15.27 -3.81 9.23
C SER A 61 -13.99 -3.07 9.59
N GLU A 62 -13.75 -2.86 10.89
CA GLU A 62 -12.50 -2.27 11.37
C GLU A 62 -11.28 -3.12 10.99
N GLU A 63 -11.42 -4.45 11.04
CA GLU A 63 -10.37 -5.38 10.61
C GLU A 63 -10.06 -5.23 9.13
N ALA A 64 -11.07 -4.97 8.29
CA ALA A 64 -10.86 -4.68 6.88
C ALA A 64 -10.07 -3.38 6.68
N VAL A 65 -10.35 -2.34 7.46
CA VAL A 65 -9.60 -1.06 7.41
C VAL A 65 -8.15 -1.27 7.84
N SER A 66 -7.91 -2.01 8.92
CA SER A 66 -6.56 -2.35 9.38
C SER A 66 -5.80 -3.21 8.36
N TRP A 67 -6.49 -4.13 7.69
CA TRP A 67 -5.92 -4.93 6.61
C TRP A 67 -5.52 -4.06 5.42
N VAL A 68 -6.42 -3.18 4.94
CA VAL A 68 -6.17 -2.27 3.82
C VAL A 68 -4.97 -1.39 4.13
N PHE A 69 -4.96 -0.76 5.31
CA PHE A 69 -3.84 0.07 5.72
C PHE A 69 -2.51 -0.70 5.71
N LEU A 70 -2.47 -1.91 6.30
CA LEU A 70 -1.25 -2.72 6.34
C LEU A 70 -0.75 -3.09 4.94
N VAL A 71 -1.61 -3.62 4.07
CA VAL A 71 -1.17 -4.04 2.73
C VAL A 71 -0.76 -2.85 1.87
N ASP A 72 -1.43 -1.70 2.00
CA ASP A 72 -1.09 -0.49 1.26
C ASP A 72 0.21 0.14 1.76
N THR A 73 0.45 0.10 3.07
CA THR A 73 1.73 0.51 3.68
C THR A 73 2.90 -0.31 3.15
N LEU A 74 2.64 -1.58 2.81
CA LEU A 74 3.63 -2.51 2.28
C LEU A 74 3.58 -2.65 0.76
N ASN A 75 2.82 -1.82 0.04
CA ASN A 75 2.57 -1.98 -1.39
C ASN A 75 3.71 -1.41 -2.26
N PHE A 76 4.91 -1.94 -2.09
CA PHE A 76 6.10 -1.53 -2.85
C PHE A 76 6.98 -2.73 -3.23
N SER A 77 7.75 -2.58 -4.31
CA SER A 77 8.75 -3.55 -4.80
C SER A 77 8.24 -4.98 -5.00
N PHE A 78 7.56 -5.20 -6.14
CA PHE A 78 7.05 -6.51 -6.58
C PHE A 78 7.70 -7.01 -7.88
N TRP A 79 8.79 -6.39 -8.27
CA TRP A 79 9.50 -6.67 -9.51
C TRP A 79 10.27 -7.99 -9.41
N SER A 80 10.40 -8.67 -10.54
CA SER A 80 11.21 -9.88 -10.71
C SER A 80 12.10 -9.72 -11.93
N GLU A 81 13.36 -10.16 -11.85
CA GLU A 81 14.30 -10.10 -12.98
C GLU A 81 13.85 -10.96 -14.17
N SER A 82 13.14 -12.07 -13.89
CA SER A 82 12.62 -12.97 -14.92
C SER A 82 11.26 -13.56 -14.52
N ALA A 83 10.58 -14.18 -15.48
CA ALA A 83 9.28 -14.81 -15.22
C ALA A 83 9.40 -16.01 -14.26
N GLU A 84 10.56 -16.64 -14.24
CA GLU A 84 10.93 -17.85 -13.50
C GLU A 84 11.45 -17.54 -12.09
N GLN A 85 11.94 -16.32 -11.83
CA GLN A 85 12.47 -15.89 -10.53
C GLN A 85 11.51 -14.95 -9.80
N LYS A 86 10.40 -15.50 -9.31
CA LYS A 86 9.37 -14.73 -8.59
C LYS A 86 9.26 -15.21 -7.15
N CYS A 87 9.12 -14.26 -6.23
CA CYS A 87 8.58 -14.54 -4.91
C CYS A 87 7.13 -15.01 -5.08
N LEU A 88 6.88 -16.29 -4.77
CA LEU A 88 5.52 -16.85 -4.71
C LEU A 88 5.10 -17.10 -3.27
N VAL A 89 3.83 -16.86 -2.98
CA VAL A 89 3.21 -17.22 -1.69
C VAL A 89 2.03 -18.13 -1.97
N ARG A 90 2.04 -19.34 -1.41
CA ARG A 90 0.93 -20.29 -1.47
C ARG A 90 -0.04 -20.04 -0.33
N TYR A 91 -1.30 -19.88 -0.68
CA TYR A 91 -2.40 -19.68 0.26
C TYR A 91 -3.67 -20.33 -0.27
N LYS A 92 -4.33 -21.14 0.56
CA LYS A 92 -5.55 -21.90 0.22
C LYS A 92 -5.45 -22.67 -1.11
N GLY A 93 -4.32 -23.35 -1.32
CA GLY A 93 -4.08 -24.21 -2.48
C GLY A 93 -3.67 -23.46 -3.76
N LYS A 94 -3.60 -22.13 -3.75
CA LYS A 94 -3.20 -21.30 -4.91
C LYS A 94 -1.90 -20.56 -4.64
N ALA A 95 -1.06 -20.43 -5.66
CA ALA A 95 0.17 -19.63 -5.61
C ALA A 95 -0.11 -18.21 -6.14
N TYR A 96 0.39 -17.21 -5.44
CA TYR A 96 0.26 -15.79 -5.80
C TYR A 96 1.63 -15.16 -5.97
N SER A 97 1.73 -14.18 -6.86
CA SER A 97 2.95 -13.40 -7.15
C SER A 97 2.67 -11.90 -7.05
N GLY A 98 3.74 -11.10 -6.94
CA GLY A 98 3.65 -9.65 -6.89
C GLY A 98 2.79 -9.13 -5.74
N TYR A 99 1.96 -8.12 -5.96
CA TYR A 99 1.06 -7.58 -4.93
C TYR A 99 0.20 -8.65 -4.26
N TRP A 100 -0.31 -9.62 -5.03
CA TRP A 100 -1.14 -10.68 -4.47
C TRP A 100 -0.36 -11.66 -3.58
N ALA A 101 0.97 -11.77 -3.75
CA ALA A 101 1.80 -12.55 -2.83
C ALA A 101 1.84 -11.91 -1.44
N LEU A 102 1.92 -10.57 -1.37
CA LEU A 102 1.83 -9.83 -0.11
C LEU A 102 0.47 -10.06 0.56
N CYS A 103 -0.63 -9.87 -0.18
CA CYS A 103 -1.98 -10.12 0.34
C CYS A 103 -2.16 -11.56 0.84
N ALA A 104 -1.62 -12.53 0.09
CA ALA A 104 -1.67 -13.94 0.47
C ALA A 104 -0.87 -14.22 1.75
N ALA A 105 0.30 -13.59 1.93
CA ALA A 105 1.10 -13.72 3.14
C ALA A 105 0.40 -13.14 4.37
N VAL A 106 -0.23 -11.96 4.23
CA VAL A 106 -1.02 -11.34 5.30
C VAL A 106 -2.20 -12.24 5.69
N ASN A 107 -2.96 -12.73 4.71
CA ASN A 107 -4.11 -13.60 4.98
C ASN A 107 -3.69 -14.95 5.57
N ARG A 108 -2.55 -15.51 5.13
CA ARG A 108 -1.96 -16.71 5.73
C ARG A 108 -1.61 -16.49 7.19
N ALA A 109 -0.95 -15.39 7.52
CA ALA A 109 -0.59 -15.06 8.90
C ALA A 109 -1.84 -14.89 9.79
N LEU A 110 -2.90 -14.23 9.29
CA LEU A 110 -4.16 -14.10 10.02
C LEU A 110 -4.83 -15.45 10.27
N ASP A 111 -4.88 -16.33 9.26
CA ASP A 111 -5.42 -17.70 9.41
C ASP A 111 -4.58 -18.56 10.38
N ASP A 112 -3.26 -18.32 10.45
CA ASP A 112 -2.33 -18.95 11.41
C ASP A 112 -2.43 -18.35 12.83
N GLY A 113 -3.34 -17.40 13.06
CA GLY A 113 -3.57 -16.76 14.36
C GLY A 113 -2.56 -15.65 14.72
N ILE A 114 -1.75 -15.21 13.76
CA ILE A 114 -0.83 -14.09 13.94
C ILE A 114 -1.59 -12.78 13.73
N PRO A 115 -1.63 -11.86 14.71
CA PRO A 115 -2.36 -10.59 14.60
C PRO A 115 -1.58 -9.56 13.78
N ILE A 116 -1.19 -9.91 12.55
CA ILE A 116 -0.29 -9.13 11.68
C ILE A 116 -0.86 -7.74 11.31
N THR A 117 -2.17 -7.54 11.42
CA THR A 117 -2.85 -6.25 11.19
C THR A 117 -3.00 -5.40 12.46
N SER A 118 -2.52 -5.87 13.61
CA SER A 118 -2.56 -5.12 14.86
C SER A 118 -1.35 -4.20 15.01
N ALA A 119 -1.57 -2.90 15.21
CA ALA A 119 -0.50 -1.93 15.41
C ALA A 119 0.44 -2.31 16.56
N SER A 120 -0.09 -2.83 17.68
CA SER A 120 0.72 -3.29 18.81
C SER A 120 1.65 -4.45 18.47
N TYR A 121 1.23 -5.31 17.52
CA TYR A 121 2.03 -6.44 17.09
C TYR A 121 3.14 -5.97 16.16
N TYR A 122 2.79 -5.30 15.05
CA TYR A 122 3.78 -4.91 14.05
C TYR A 122 4.63 -3.69 14.43
N ALA A 123 4.30 -2.95 15.50
CA ALA A 123 5.21 -1.96 16.09
C ALA A 123 6.45 -2.59 16.74
N THR A 124 6.34 -3.85 17.18
CA THR A 124 7.37 -4.56 17.98
C THR A 124 7.87 -5.83 17.31
N MET A 125 7.40 -6.12 16.11
CA MET A 125 7.74 -7.34 15.39
C MET A 125 9.22 -7.36 15.04
N THR A 126 9.87 -8.52 15.18
CA THR A 126 11.27 -8.69 14.82
C THR A 126 11.43 -8.95 13.32
N LEU A 127 12.62 -8.68 12.78
CA LEU A 127 12.92 -8.99 11.38
C LEU A 127 12.74 -10.48 11.06
N ASP A 128 13.01 -11.38 12.01
CA ASP A 128 12.79 -12.82 11.81
C ASP A 128 11.31 -13.18 11.75
N GLN A 129 10.45 -12.50 12.53
CA GLN A 129 9.01 -12.62 12.40
C GLN A 129 8.52 -12.09 11.05
N VAL A 130 9.07 -10.99 10.55
CA VAL A 130 8.80 -10.46 9.19
C VAL A 130 9.16 -11.51 8.13
N ARG A 131 10.37 -12.07 8.21
CA ARG A 131 10.83 -13.14 7.31
C ARG A 131 9.90 -14.34 7.35
N GLN A 132 9.43 -14.74 8.53
CA GLN A 132 8.51 -15.87 8.69
C GLN A 132 7.12 -15.60 8.10
N VAL A 133 6.56 -14.41 8.35
CA VAL A 133 5.24 -14.01 7.85
C VAL A 133 5.25 -13.92 6.32
N PHE A 134 6.22 -13.20 5.77
CA PHE A 134 6.33 -12.92 4.33
C PHE A 134 7.20 -13.94 3.57
N ARG A 135 7.47 -15.11 4.17
CA ARG A 135 8.26 -16.17 3.53
C ARG A 135 7.66 -16.57 2.18
N SER A 136 8.53 -16.67 1.17
CA SER A 136 8.16 -17.25 -0.11
C SER A 136 8.15 -18.77 -0.04
N ASP A 137 7.31 -19.39 -0.87
CA ASP A 137 7.30 -20.83 -1.17
C ASP A 137 8.28 -21.18 -2.31
N THR A 138 9.23 -20.30 -2.62
CA THR A 138 10.31 -20.46 -3.60
C THR A 138 11.62 -19.94 -3.01
N GLU A 139 12.74 -20.16 -3.71
CA GLU A 139 14.06 -19.62 -3.32
C GLU A 139 14.16 -18.09 -3.43
N VAL A 140 13.19 -17.42 -4.07
CA VAL A 140 13.19 -15.96 -4.21
C VAL A 140 12.45 -15.35 -3.02
N PRO A 141 13.13 -14.67 -2.08
CA PRO A 141 12.48 -14.06 -0.94
C PRO A 141 11.60 -12.89 -1.36
N MET A 142 10.68 -12.49 -0.49
CA MET A 142 9.96 -11.24 -0.71
C MET A 142 10.96 -10.07 -0.74
N PRO A 143 10.89 -9.16 -1.72
CA PRO A 143 11.85 -8.06 -1.79
C PRO A 143 11.75 -7.11 -0.60
N LEU A 144 12.90 -6.54 -0.23
CA LEU A 144 13.03 -5.44 0.75
C LEU A 144 12.44 -5.77 2.13
N LEU A 145 12.74 -6.95 2.68
CA LEU A 145 12.19 -7.39 3.97
C LEU A 145 12.64 -6.49 5.12
N GLU A 146 13.87 -5.99 5.09
CA GLU A 146 14.41 -5.03 6.04
C GLU A 146 13.67 -3.68 5.99
N GLU A 147 13.36 -3.18 4.80
CA GLU A 147 12.54 -1.97 4.63
C GLU A 147 11.11 -2.21 5.12
N ARG A 148 10.50 -3.35 4.77
CA ARG A 148 9.16 -3.72 5.25
C ARG A 148 9.12 -3.78 6.77
N HIS A 149 10.14 -4.35 7.40
CA HIS A 149 10.28 -4.38 8.86
C HIS A 149 10.32 -2.98 9.46
N ARG A 150 11.16 -2.10 8.93
CA ARG A 150 11.26 -0.70 9.36
C ARG A 150 9.93 0.04 9.21
N VAL A 151 9.27 -0.09 8.06
CA VAL A 151 8.00 0.56 7.75
C VAL A 151 6.88 0.05 8.67
N LEU A 152 6.84 -1.25 8.97
CA LEU A 152 5.91 -1.82 9.95
C LEU A 152 6.11 -1.21 11.32
N ASN A 153 7.33 -1.26 11.86
CA ASN A 153 7.62 -0.73 13.19
C ASN A 153 7.31 0.77 13.30
N GLU A 154 7.68 1.55 12.29
CA GLU A 154 7.36 2.98 12.20
C GLU A 154 5.85 3.22 12.21
N SER A 155 5.12 2.58 11.30
CA SER A 155 3.68 2.78 11.15
C SER A 155 2.90 2.33 12.39
N GLY A 156 3.33 1.23 13.01
CA GLY A 156 2.73 0.72 14.24
C GLY A 156 2.93 1.67 15.41
N THR A 157 4.15 2.20 15.56
CA THR A 157 4.46 3.21 16.58
C THR A 157 3.62 4.47 16.41
N VAL A 158 3.54 5.00 15.18
CA VAL A 158 2.70 6.17 14.87
C VAL A 158 1.23 5.92 15.21
N LEU A 159 0.69 4.76 14.86
CA LEU A 159 -0.69 4.41 15.18
C LEU A 159 -0.95 4.34 16.69
N LEU A 160 -0.04 3.72 17.45
CA LEU A 160 -0.16 3.61 18.89
C LEU A 160 -0.11 4.99 19.56
N GLU A 161 0.83 5.84 19.16
CA GLU A 161 1.06 7.14 19.78
C GLU A 161 0.00 8.18 19.43
N LYS A 162 -0.45 8.21 18.18
CA LYS A 162 -1.28 9.32 17.64
C LYS A 162 -2.71 8.94 17.32
N PHE A 163 -2.99 7.66 17.10
CA PHE A 163 -4.28 7.18 16.60
C PHE A 163 -4.91 6.09 17.47
N GLY A 164 -4.43 5.94 18.71
CA GLY A 164 -4.97 4.97 19.67
C GLY A 164 -4.82 3.51 19.23
N GLY A 165 -3.84 3.21 18.38
CA GLY A 165 -3.56 1.88 17.85
C GLY A 165 -4.44 1.45 16.68
N SER A 166 -5.31 2.31 16.14
CA SER A 166 -6.22 1.96 15.04
C SER A 166 -6.19 2.98 13.90
N PHE A 167 -5.97 2.51 12.67
CA PHE A 167 -6.06 3.37 11.48
C PHE A 167 -7.49 3.86 11.23
N LEU A 168 -8.51 3.17 11.75
CA LEU A 168 -9.89 3.65 11.70
C LEU A 168 -10.04 5.01 12.40
N THR A 169 -9.26 5.27 13.46
CA THR A 169 -9.20 6.60 14.09
C THR A 169 -8.73 7.67 13.10
N CYS A 170 -7.67 7.39 12.34
CA CYS A 170 -7.18 8.28 11.28
C CYS A 170 -8.27 8.53 10.21
N VAL A 171 -8.96 7.48 9.76
CA VAL A 171 -10.08 7.61 8.81
C VAL A 171 -11.21 8.47 9.38
N LYS A 172 -11.61 8.28 10.64
CA LYS A 172 -12.66 9.09 11.29
C LYS A 172 -12.25 10.55 11.42
N MET A 173 -11.00 10.84 11.76
CA MET A 173 -10.45 12.20 11.83
C MET A 173 -10.44 12.93 10.48
N SER A 174 -10.54 12.19 9.37
CA SER A 174 -10.67 12.80 8.04
C SER A 174 -12.05 13.40 7.75
N GLU A 175 -13.07 13.11 8.57
CA GLU A 175 -14.44 13.64 8.43
C GLU A 175 -15.02 13.44 7.01
N ASN A 176 -14.84 12.23 6.46
CA ASN A 176 -15.25 11.86 5.10
C ASN A 176 -14.59 12.68 3.97
N SER A 177 -13.44 13.31 4.24
CA SER A 177 -12.67 14.04 3.23
C SER A 177 -11.40 13.27 2.85
N ALA A 178 -11.35 12.78 1.61
CA ALA A 178 -10.16 12.11 1.07
C ALA A 178 -8.91 13.00 1.15
N GLN A 179 -9.04 14.32 0.93
CA GLN A 179 -7.92 15.25 1.04
C GLN A 179 -7.43 15.41 2.48
N LYS A 180 -8.33 15.43 3.47
CA LYS A 180 -7.94 15.43 4.89
C LYS A 180 -7.23 14.13 5.25
N LEU A 181 -7.75 12.98 4.78
CA LEU A 181 -7.12 11.68 5.02
C LEU A 181 -5.70 11.64 4.45
N LEU A 182 -5.52 12.09 3.20
CA LEU A 182 -4.20 12.16 2.57
C LEU A 182 -3.22 13.02 3.38
N ARG A 183 -3.64 14.20 3.85
CA ARG A 183 -2.80 15.06 4.71
C ARG A 183 -2.43 14.36 6.02
N LEU A 184 -3.39 13.75 6.71
CA LEU A 184 -3.13 13.00 7.94
C LEU A 184 -2.11 11.89 7.71
N VAL A 185 -2.19 11.17 6.59
CA VAL A 185 -1.25 10.11 6.24
C VAL A 185 0.17 10.68 6.01
N VAL A 186 0.32 11.63 5.10
CA VAL A 186 1.64 12.18 4.70
C VAL A 186 2.33 12.92 5.85
N GLU A 187 1.56 13.61 6.71
CA GLU A 187 2.11 14.31 7.87
C GLU A 187 2.61 13.34 8.96
N ASN A 188 1.92 12.22 9.16
CA ASN A 188 2.18 11.35 10.32
C ASN A 188 3.01 10.11 10.01
N PHE A 189 2.96 9.57 8.79
CA PHE A 189 3.63 8.33 8.42
C PHE A 189 4.80 8.65 7.47
N PRO A 190 6.06 8.68 7.97
CA PRO A 190 7.23 9.07 7.17
C PRO A 190 7.41 8.24 5.90
N SER A 191 7.13 6.95 5.94
CA SER A 191 7.15 6.03 4.79
C SER A 191 6.25 6.44 3.61
N TYR A 192 5.28 7.33 3.81
CA TYR A 192 4.44 7.89 2.74
C TYR A 192 4.96 9.21 2.16
N ARG A 193 6.06 9.76 2.67
CA ARG A 193 6.74 10.95 2.13
C ARG A 193 7.78 10.54 1.09
N ASP A 194 7.29 10.15 -0.09
CA ASP A 194 8.14 9.90 -1.26
C ASP A 194 8.52 11.24 -1.90
N GLU A 195 9.53 11.90 -1.33
CA GLU A 195 10.04 13.20 -1.75
C GLU A 195 11.54 13.13 -2.05
N ALA A 196 11.97 13.87 -3.06
CA ALA A 196 13.36 13.98 -3.47
C ALA A 196 13.68 15.42 -3.89
N VAL A 197 14.95 15.80 -3.77
CA VAL A 197 15.44 17.07 -4.32
C VAL A 197 15.63 16.91 -5.82
N PHE A 198 15.06 17.82 -6.61
CA PHE A 198 15.26 17.84 -8.04
C PHE A 198 16.67 18.32 -8.38
N GLU A 199 17.43 17.50 -9.12
CA GLU A 199 18.79 17.79 -9.61
C GLU A 199 18.80 18.22 -11.10
#